data_AF-A0A212QZL2-F1
#
_entry.id   AF-A0A212QZL2-F1
#
_cell.length_a   1.000
_cell.length_b   1.000
_cell.length_c   1.000
_cell.angle_alpha   90.00
_cell.angle_beta   90.00
_cell.angle_gamma   90.00
#
_symmetry.space_group_name_H-M   'P 1'
#
loop_
_entity.id
_entity.type
_entity.pdbx_description
1 polymer ?
#
loop_
_entity_poly.entity_id
_entity_poly.type
_entity_poly.pdbx_seq_one_letter_code
_entity_poly.pdbx_strand_id
1 'polypeptide(L)'
;MSAFFFPQIFARAALAAALAAPLSAALPNGARAEGQKSPLTGFWQAYFDDGNPSGWFYFSEKNGLYEGRLVKMFKKQGETTLVTTCAACPGDKKNKPMLGLVIVYNLKPDAGKFANGNILDPRDGNVYNAEAEVTPDGQKLLLRGYLGFELLGQTQTWTRLPDNTMAVADIPGDPLAPKPGAKPAAAPAKPAPAKPAPAAAKPHTEAPVDDAAQAAGPQ
;
A
#
# COMPACT_ATOMS: atom_id res chain seq x y z
N MET A 1 33.53 58.56 55.76
CA MET A 1 33.18 58.42 57.18
C MET A 1 31.67 58.55 57.32
N SER A 2 31.06 57.51 57.90
CA SER A 2 29.82 57.43 58.69
C SER A 2 28.56 58.17 58.17
N ALA A 3 27.51 57.51 57.67
CA ALA A 3 26.56 56.58 58.32
C ALA A 3 25.58 57.28 59.28
N PHE A 4 24.26 57.23 59.01
CA PHE A 4 23.12 57.08 59.94
C PHE A 4 21.85 56.81 59.07
N PHE A 5 21.29 55.59 59.05
CA PHE A 5 20.23 55.02 59.89
C PHE A 5 18.77 55.48 59.55
N PHE A 6 17.96 54.49 59.13
CA PHE A 6 16.49 54.41 58.91
C PHE A 6 15.67 54.77 60.18
N PRO A 7 14.29 54.75 60.23
CA PRO A 7 13.23 54.56 59.20
C PRO A 7 11.96 55.48 59.34
N GLN A 8 10.97 55.31 58.44
CA GLN A 8 9.52 55.08 58.70
C GLN A 8 8.56 55.77 57.69
N ILE A 9 8.02 54.93 56.78
CA ILE A 9 6.60 54.71 56.42
C ILE A 9 5.63 55.90 56.56
N PHE A 10 4.94 56.27 55.47
CA PHE A 10 3.47 56.21 55.34
C PHE A 10 3.06 56.32 53.86
N ALA A 11 2.45 55.25 53.35
CA ALA A 11 1.82 55.17 52.05
C ALA A 11 0.45 55.86 52.07
N ARG A 12 0.11 56.61 51.00
CA ARG A 12 -1.29 56.80 50.56
C ARG A 12 -1.39 56.91 49.04
N ALA A 13 -1.86 55.79 48.48
CA ALA A 13 -2.64 55.58 47.26
C ALA A 13 -2.66 56.69 46.19
N ALA A 14 -2.02 56.42 45.05
CA ALA A 14 -2.35 57.07 43.78
C ALA A 14 -3.56 56.34 43.15
N LEU A 15 -4.68 57.05 42.97
CA LEU A 15 -5.76 56.62 42.08
C LEU A 15 -5.28 56.86 40.64
N ALA A 16 -4.87 55.80 39.94
CA ALA A 16 -4.63 55.84 38.50
C ALA A 16 -5.87 55.30 37.77
N ALA A 17 -6.43 56.14 36.89
CA ALA A 17 -7.61 55.87 36.09
C ALA A 17 -7.40 54.67 35.15
N ALA A 18 -8.26 53.66 35.25
CA ALA A 18 -8.32 52.55 34.30
C ALA A 18 -9.19 52.95 33.09
N LEU A 19 -8.55 53.30 31.98
CA LEU A 19 -9.18 53.37 30.67
C LEU A 19 -9.45 51.93 30.19
N ALA A 20 -10.72 51.53 30.18
CA ALA A 20 -11.14 50.25 29.62
C ALA A 20 -11.08 50.30 28.08
N ALA A 21 -10.07 49.67 27.49
CA ALA A 21 -10.03 49.42 26.05
C ALA A 21 -10.82 48.14 25.71
N PRO A 22 -11.70 48.13 24.69
CA PRO A 22 -12.41 46.92 24.29
C PRO A 22 -11.45 45.96 23.59
N LEU A 23 -11.20 44.82 24.23
CA LEU A 23 -10.43 43.71 23.68
C LEU A 23 -11.27 43.03 22.58
N SER A 24 -11.07 43.44 21.33
CA SER A 24 -11.66 42.74 20.18
C SER A 24 -10.99 41.37 20.03
N ALA A 25 -11.63 40.32 20.52
CA ALA A 25 -11.22 38.95 20.28
C ALA A 25 -11.47 38.59 18.81
N ALA A 26 -10.46 38.76 17.96
CA ALA A 26 -10.46 38.17 16.62
C ALA A 26 -10.31 36.65 16.79
N LEU A 27 -11.41 35.91 16.59
CA LEU A 27 -11.36 34.46 16.49
C LEU A 27 -10.46 34.10 15.30
N PRO A 28 -9.41 33.27 15.47
CA PRO A 28 -8.70 32.75 14.32
C PRO A 28 -9.69 31.91 13.52
N ASN A 29 -9.96 32.34 12.28
CA ASN A 29 -10.63 31.52 11.28
C ASN A 29 -9.88 30.18 11.24
N GLY A 30 -10.52 29.12 11.74
CA GLY A 30 -10.02 27.78 11.59
C GLY A 30 -9.84 27.51 10.10
N ALA A 31 -8.59 27.47 9.65
CA ALA A 31 -8.24 26.85 8.40
C ALA A 31 -8.73 25.41 8.49
N ARG A 32 -9.87 25.13 7.87
CA ARG A 32 -10.22 23.75 7.53
C ARG A 32 -9.05 23.29 6.66
N ALA A 33 -8.32 22.28 7.14
CA ALA A 33 -7.48 21.48 6.26
C ALA A 33 -8.40 21.01 5.13
N GLU A 34 -8.29 21.64 3.96
CA GLU A 34 -8.87 21.12 2.74
C GLU A 34 -8.33 19.70 2.62
N GLY A 35 -9.24 18.72 2.50
CA GLY A 35 -8.90 17.30 2.56
C GLY A 35 -7.75 17.01 1.61
N GLN A 36 -6.55 16.87 2.16
CA GLN A 36 -5.35 16.65 1.37
C GLN A 36 -5.52 15.31 0.66
N LYS A 37 -5.62 15.38 -0.67
CA LYS A 37 -5.68 14.20 -1.54
C LYS A 37 -4.53 13.28 -1.13
N SER A 38 -4.88 12.06 -0.72
CA SER A 38 -3.89 11.11 -0.23
C SER A 38 -2.78 10.90 -1.26
N PRO A 39 -1.50 10.86 -0.83
CA PRO A 39 -0.35 10.79 -1.73
C PRO A 39 -0.38 9.54 -2.62
N LEU A 40 -1.08 8.48 -2.19
CA LEU A 40 -1.22 7.25 -2.97
C LEU A 40 -2.19 7.42 -4.15
N THR A 41 -3.16 8.32 -4.08
CA THR A 41 -4.24 8.42 -5.09
C THR A 41 -3.78 9.02 -6.41
N GLY A 42 -4.31 8.52 -7.52
CA GLY A 42 -3.95 8.94 -8.87
C GLY A 42 -3.19 7.88 -9.65
N PHE A 43 -2.48 8.30 -10.70
CA PHE A 43 -1.89 7.39 -11.66
C PHE A 43 -0.43 7.04 -11.34
N TRP A 44 -0.09 5.77 -11.52
CA TRP A 44 1.24 5.22 -11.33
C TRP A 44 1.62 4.32 -12.49
N GLN A 45 2.87 4.40 -12.95
CA GLN A 45 3.43 3.49 -13.93
C GLN A 45 4.30 2.43 -13.26
N ALA A 46 3.97 1.17 -13.50
CA ALA A 46 4.80 0.03 -13.16
C ALA A 46 5.73 -0.32 -14.31
N TYR A 47 6.76 -1.11 -13.99
CA TYR A 47 7.78 -1.54 -14.93
C TYR A 47 7.91 -3.06 -14.91
N PHE A 48 8.40 -3.63 -16.01
CA PHE A 48 8.97 -4.96 -16.04
C PHE A 48 10.39 -4.93 -15.47
N ASP A 49 10.97 -6.11 -15.23
CA ASP A 49 12.33 -6.25 -14.70
C ASP A 49 13.41 -5.68 -15.63
N ASP A 50 13.10 -5.51 -16.91
CA ASP A 50 13.97 -4.91 -17.93
C ASP A 50 13.88 -3.36 -17.97
N GLY A 51 13.04 -2.76 -17.13
CA GLY A 51 12.83 -1.30 -17.05
C GLY A 51 11.82 -0.75 -18.06
N ASN A 52 11.24 -1.56 -18.95
CA ASN A 52 10.16 -1.12 -19.82
C ASN A 52 8.84 -0.98 -19.04
N PRO A 53 7.94 -0.05 -19.42
CA PRO A 53 6.62 0.06 -18.79
C PRO A 53 5.83 -1.25 -18.90
N SER A 54 5.23 -1.70 -17.80
CA SER A 54 4.39 -2.91 -17.78
C SER A 54 2.91 -2.59 -17.75
N GLY A 55 2.53 -1.54 -17.01
CA GLY A 55 1.16 -1.09 -16.93
C GLY A 55 1.02 0.25 -16.22
N TRP A 56 -0.14 0.85 -16.41
CA TRP A 56 -0.57 2.01 -15.63
C TRP A 56 -1.67 1.59 -14.66
N PHE A 57 -1.58 2.15 -13.46
CA PHE A 57 -2.48 1.86 -12.36
C PHE A 57 -3.11 3.14 -11.85
N TYR A 58 -4.41 3.09 -11.60
CA TYR A 58 -5.14 4.16 -10.95
C TYR A 58 -5.47 3.75 -9.51
N PHE A 59 -4.96 4.51 -8.54
CA PHE A 59 -5.26 4.31 -7.13
C PHE A 59 -6.35 5.26 -6.67
N SER A 60 -7.32 4.70 -5.95
CA SER A 60 -8.44 5.43 -5.37
C SER A 60 -8.75 4.94 -3.96
N GLU A 61 -9.35 5.81 -3.16
CA GLU A 61 -9.84 5.48 -1.82
C GLU A 61 -11.32 5.10 -1.89
N LYS A 62 -11.69 4.05 -1.15
CA LYS A 62 -13.06 3.59 -0.95
C LYS A 62 -13.24 3.16 0.50
N ASN A 63 -14.03 3.92 1.26
CA ASN A 63 -14.33 3.66 2.69
C ASN A 63 -13.06 3.55 3.56
N GLY A 64 -12.07 4.43 3.37
CA GLY A 64 -10.81 4.40 4.11
C GLY A 64 -9.82 3.32 3.68
N LEU A 65 -10.17 2.50 2.67
CA LEU A 65 -9.28 1.52 2.06
C LEU A 65 -8.83 2.01 0.68
N TYR A 66 -7.60 1.71 0.31
CA TYR A 66 -7.04 2.06 -0.99
C TYR A 66 -7.02 0.84 -1.90
N GLU A 67 -7.41 1.06 -3.15
CA GLU A 67 -7.38 0.07 -4.21
C GLU A 67 -6.61 0.61 -5.42
N GLY A 68 -5.82 -0.26 -6.06
CA GLY A 68 -5.07 0.00 -7.28
C GLY A 68 -5.64 -0.82 -8.43
N ARG A 69 -6.13 -0.12 -9.45
CA ARG A 69 -6.77 -0.69 -10.63
C ARG A 69 -5.86 -0.63 -11.85
N LEU A 70 -5.76 -1.72 -12.60
CA LEU A 70 -5.01 -1.75 -13.86
C LEU A 70 -5.80 -1.03 -14.97
N VAL A 71 -5.28 0.09 -15.48
CA VAL A 71 -5.98 0.93 -16.48
C VAL A 71 -5.33 0.91 -17.86
N LYS A 72 -4.06 0.53 -17.95
CA LYS A 72 -3.36 0.31 -19.22
C LYS A 72 -2.34 -0.81 -19.05
N MET A 73 -2.13 -1.59 -20.10
CA MET A 73 -1.15 -2.67 -20.15
C MET A 73 -0.24 -2.49 -21.35
N PHE A 74 1.00 -2.91 -21.19
CA PHE A 74 2.00 -2.95 -22.25
C PHE A 74 2.48 -4.40 -22.43
N LYS A 75 2.83 -4.76 -23.66
CA LYS A 75 3.42 -6.08 -23.94
C LYS A 75 4.86 -6.08 -23.46
N LYS A 76 5.33 -7.22 -22.94
CA LYS A 76 6.76 -7.39 -22.71
C LYS A 76 7.48 -7.48 -24.05
N GLN A 77 8.72 -7.00 -24.11
CA GLN A 77 9.52 -7.14 -25.34
C GLN A 77 9.66 -8.62 -25.71
N GLY A 78 9.44 -8.93 -26.99
CA GLY A 78 9.44 -10.30 -27.51
C GLY A 78 8.07 -11.00 -27.47
N GLU A 79 7.07 -10.46 -26.79
CA GLU A 79 5.70 -11.01 -26.83
C GLU A 79 4.93 -10.52 -28.06
N THR A 80 4.33 -11.45 -28.78
CA THR A 80 3.49 -11.15 -29.96
C THR A 80 2.08 -10.74 -29.57
N THR A 81 1.57 -11.25 -28.46
CA THR A 81 0.20 -11.04 -27.99
C THR A 81 0.19 -10.50 -26.57
N LEU A 82 -0.81 -9.66 -26.27
CA LEU A 82 -1.05 -9.20 -24.91
C LEU A 82 -2.11 -10.14 -24.34
N VAL A 83 -1.80 -10.79 -23.21
CA VAL A 83 -2.84 -11.49 -22.46
C VAL A 83 -3.85 -10.44 -21.99
N THR A 84 -5.13 -10.62 -22.24
CA THR A 84 -6.17 -9.63 -21.87
C THR A 84 -7.13 -10.14 -20.80
N THR A 85 -7.03 -11.41 -20.44
CA THR A 85 -7.88 -12.08 -19.46
C THR A 85 -7.04 -12.73 -18.38
N CYS A 86 -7.42 -12.58 -17.12
CA CYS A 86 -6.72 -13.24 -16.03
C CYS A 86 -7.17 -14.70 -15.85
N ALA A 87 -6.62 -15.60 -16.68
CA ALA A 87 -6.97 -17.03 -16.65
C ALA A 87 -6.51 -17.73 -15.35
N ALA A 88 -5.36 -17.33 -14.82
CA ALA A 88 -4.77 -17.88 -13.60
C ALA A 88 -5.38 -17.32 -12.32
N CYS A 89 -6.09 -16.19 -12.39
CA CYS A 89 -6.67 -15.55 -11.21
C CYS A 89 -7.60 -16.48 -10.42
N PRO A 90 -7.61 -16.39 -9.09
CA PRO A 90 -8.48 -17.17 -8.24
C PRO A 90 -9.90 -16.58 -8.17
N GLY A 91 -10.86 -17.41 -7.76
CA GLY A 91 -12.18 -16.97 -7.35
C GLY A 91 -12.96 -16.20 -8.42
N ASP A 92 -13.56 -15.08 -8.01
CA ASP A 92 -14.35 -14.21 -8.87
C ASP A 92 -13.52 -13.46 -9.92
N LYS A 93 -12.22 -13.25 -9.67
CA LYS A 93 -11.27 -12.62 -10.60
C LYS A 93 -10.87 -13.55 -11.76
N LYS A 94 -11.17 -14.86 -11.68
CA LYS A 94 -10.86 -15.82 -12.75
C LYS A 94 -11.56 -15.46 -14.07
N ASN A 95 -10.81 -15.51 -15.17
CA ASN A 95 -11.27 -15.20 -16.52
C ASN A 95 -11.88 -13.80 -16.68
N LYS A 96 -11.58 -12.87 -15.77
CA LYS A 96 -12.00 -11.47 -15.93
C LYS A 96 -11.03 -10.71 -16.85
N PRO A 97 -11.51 -9.67 -17.55
CA PRO A 97 -10.64 -8.73 -18.24
C PRO A 97 -9.56 -8.20 -17.28
N MET A 98 -8.31 -8.13 -17.75
CA MET A 98 -7.22 -7.56 -16.95
C MET A 98 -7.37 -6.05 -16.80
N LEU A 99 -7.79 -5.35 -17.87
CA LEU A 99 -8.13 -3.94 -17.78
C LEU A 99 -9.35 -3.75 -16.88
N GLY A 100 -9.25 -2.81 -15.96
CA GLY A 100 -10.25 -2.53 -14.95
C GLY A 100 -10.15 -3.40 -13.70
N LEU A 101 -9.36 -4.48 -13.73
CA LEU A 101 -9.22 -5.34 -12.57
C LEU A 101 -8.50 -4.62 -11.43
N VAL A 102 -9.11 -4.64 -10.25
CA VAL A 102 -8.46 -4.23 -9.01
C VAL A 102 -7.51 -5.36 -8.59
N ILE A 103 -6.21 -5.09 -8.68
CA ILE A 103 -5.16 -6.05 -8.32
C ILE A 103 -4.46 -5.71 -7.01
N VAL A 104 -4.42 -4.44 -6.60
CA VAL A 104 -4.00 -4.01 -5.26
C VAL A 104 -5.24 -3.60 -4.49
N TYR A 105 -5.44 -4.10 -3.27
CA TYR A 105 -6.66 -3.82 -2.50
C TYR A 105 -6.41 -3.90 -1.00
N ASN A 106 -7.36 -3.39 -0.20
CA ASN A 106 -7.35 -3.39 1.27
C ASN A 106 -6.22 -2.58 1.94
N LEU A 107 -5.45 -1.80 1.18
CA LEU A 107 -4.41 -0.95 1.76
C LEU A 107 -5.03 0.07 2.73
N LYS A 108 -4.46 0.18 3.93
CA LYS A 108 -4.89 1.11 4.98
C LYS A 108 -3.77 2.07 5.33
N PRO A 109 -4.05 3.37 5.53
CA PRO A 109 -3.07 4.30 6.06
C PRO A 109 -2.48 3.77 7.38
N ASP A 110 -1.16 3.78 7.48
CA ASP A 110 -0.42 3.35 8.65
C ASP A 110 0.88 4.17 8.77
N ALA A 111 0.90 5.12 9.71
CA ALA A 111 2.07 5.92 10.07
C ALA A 111 2.93 6.44 8.88
N GLY A 112 2.30 7.03 7.86
CA GLY A 112 3.00 7.56 6.67
C GLY A 112 3.18 6.57 5.52
N LYS A 113 2.73 5.32 5.70
CA LYS A 113 2.67 4.26 4.69
C LYS A 113 1.23 3.78 4.52
N PHE A 114 1.06 2.75 3.71
CA PHE A 114 -0.18 2.01 3.57
C PHE A 114 0.10 0.51 3.73
N ALA A 115 -0.59 -0.14 4.65
CA ALA A 115 -0.31 -1.53 5.05
C ALA A 115 -1.58 -2.39 5.05
N ASN A 116 -1.42 -3.68 5.38
CA ASN A 116 -2.49 -4.68 5.45
C ASN A 116 -3.24 -4.89 4.12
N GLY A 117 -2.59 -4.54 3.01
CA GLY A 117 -3.14 -4.74 1.68
C GLY A 117 -2.88 -6.13 1.15
N ASN A 118 -3.42 -6.37 -0.04
CA ASN A 118 -3.13 -7.54 -0.85
C ASN A 118 -2.80 -7.11 -2.27
N ILE A 119 -1.93 -7.87 -2.94
CA ILE A 119 -1.65 -7.73 -4.36
C ILE A 119 -1.84 -9.08 -5.05
N LEU A 120 -2.67 -9.09 -6.09
CA LEU A 120 -2.85 -10.21 -7.01
C LEU A 120 -1.89 -10.02 -8.18
N ASP A 121 -1.05 -11.02 -8.45
CA ASP A 121 -0.32 -11.08 -9.71
C ASP A 121 -1.19 -11.82 -10.75
N PRO A 122 -1.65 -11.14 -11.82
CA PRO A 122 -2.52 -11.77 -12.81
C PRO A 122 -1.79 -12.76 -13.72
N ARG A 123 -0.45 -12.82 -13.68
CA ARG A 123 0.36 -13.71 -14.52
C ARG A 123 0.34 -15.15 -14.01
N ASP A 124 0.42 -15.32 -12.70
CA ASP A 124 0.45 -16.63 -12.03
C ASP A 124 -0.79 -16.88 -11.13
N GLY A 125 -1.59 -15.86 -10.86
CA GLY A 125 -2.79 -15.94 -10.02
C GLY A 125 -2.51 -15.89 -8.52
N ASN A 126 -1.25 -15.68 -8.11
CA ASN A 126 -0.88 -15.65 -6.72
C ASN A 126 -1.32 -14.35 -6.04
N VAL A 127 -1.69 -14.45 -4.77
CA VAL A 127 -2.05 -13.31 -3.93
C VAL A 127 -1.03 -13.17 -2.81
N TYR A 128 -0.44 -11.99 -2.72
CA TYR A 128 0.58 -11.63 -1.74
C TYR A 128 0.04 -10.59 -0.76
N ASN A 129 0.62 -10.51 0.43
CA ASN A 129 0.43 -9.35 1.29
C ASN A 129 1.09 -8.13 0.65
N ALA A 130 0.49 -6.95 0.82
CA ALA A 130 0.97 -5.74 0.18
C ALA A 130 1.12 -4.56 1.16
N GLU A 131 2.20 -3.83 0.96
CA GLU A 131 2.48 -2.53 1.57
C GLU A 131 2.87 -1.53 0.49
N ALA A 132 2.53 -0.27 0.72
CA ALA A 132 2.84 0.82 -0.19
C ALA A 132 3.38 2.01 0.59
N GLU A 133 4.45 2.61 0.07
CA GLU A 133 5.02 3.84 0.59
C GLU A 133 5.24 4.81 -0.55
N VAL A 134 4.77 6.05 -0.38
CA VAL A 134 5.00 7.11 -1.37
C VAL A 134 6.16 7.95 -0.88
N THR A 135 7.13 8.21 -1.76
CA THR A 135 8.28 9.04 -1.40
C THR A 135 7.85 10.45 -1.01
N PRO A 136 8.64 11.17 -0.18
CA PRO A 136 8.26 12.51 0.29
C PRO A 136 8.00 13.54 -0.83
N ASP A 137 8.64 13.38 -2.00
CA ASP A 137 8.43 14.21 -3.19
C ASP A 137 7.19 13.83 -4.00
N GLY A 138 6.48 12.76 -3.59
CA GLY A 138 5.31 12.22 -4.27
C GLY A 138 5.60 11.52 -5.59
N GLN A 139 6.86 11.39 -6.03
CA GLN A 139 7.18 10.95 -7.38
C GLN A 139 7.31 9.44 -7.54
N LYS A 140 7.57 8.72 -6.45
CA LYS A 140 7.75 7.26 -6.47
C LYS A 140 6.83 6.58 -5.48
N LEU A 141 6.34 5.43 -5.89
CA LEU A 141 5.58 4.49 -5.08
C LEU A 141 6.40 3.22 -4.93
N LEU A 142 6.82 2.93 -3.70
CA LEU A 142 7.42 1.66 -3.34
C LEU A 142 6.28 0.71 -2.99
N LEU A 143 5.97 -0.21 -3.90
CA LEU A 143 4.95 -1.22 -3.70
C LEU A 143 5.61 -2.57 -3.41
N ARG A 144 5.35 -3.12 -2.23
CA ARG A 144 5.98 -4.33 -1.74
C ARG A 144 4.98 -5.46 -1.65
N GLY A 145 5.32 -6.62 -2.23
CA GLY A 145 4.58 -7.87 -2.12
C GLY A 145 5.38 -8.92 -1.34
N TYR A 146 4.76 -9.63 -0.39
CA TYR A 146 5.44 -10.67 0.40
C TYR A 146 4.51 -11.82 0.81
N LEU A 147 5.12 -12.98 1.16
CA LEU A 147 4.42 -14.18 1.61
C LEU A 147 4.60 -14.37 3.12
N GLY A 148 3.51 -14.22 3.89
CA GLY A 148 3.51 -14.49 5.32
C GLY A 148 4.33 -13.46 6.11
N PHE A 149 5.63 -13.74 6.31
CA PHE A 149 6.55 -12.82 6.98
C PHE A 149 7.09 -11.78 6.01
N GLU A 150 7.18 -10.53 6.46
CA GLU A 150 7.69 -9.44 5.63
C GLU A 150 9.07 -9.74 5.05
N LEU A 151 9.96 -10.49 5.70
CA LEU A 151 11.33 -10.70 5.20
C LEU A 151 11.43 -11.41 3.83
N LEU A 152 10.39 -12.15 3.40
CA LEU A 152 10.36 -12.90 2.14
C LEU A 152 9.41 -12.23 1.13
N GLY A 153 9.93 -11.22 0.44
CA GLY A 153 9.16 -10.46 -0.54
C GLY A 153 10.00 -9.66 -1.52
N GLN A 154 9.32 -8.96 -2.42
CA GLN A 154 9.90 -8.10 -3.43
C GLN A 154 9.25 -6.72 -3.39
N THR A 155 10.06 -5.69 -3.64
CA THR A 155 9.59 -4.31 -3.75
C THR A 155 9.76 -3.85 -5.19
N GLN A 156 8.69 -3.34 -5.78
CA GLN A 156 8.73 -2.62 -7.04
C GLN A 156 8.66 -1.12 -6.79
N THR A 157 9.38 -0.35 -7.61
CA THR A 157 9.29 1.12 -7.61
C THR A 157 8.49 1.55 -8.83
N TRP A 158 7.36 2.20 -8.59
CA TRP A 158 6.49 2.76 -9.62
C TRP A 158 6.64 4.27 -9.66
N THR A 159 6.43 4.87 -10.83
CA THR A 159 6.59 6.32 -11.02
C THR A 159 5.25 7.00 -11.12
N ARG A 160 5.10 8.15 -10.48
CA ARG A 160 3.91 9.00 -10.57
C ARG A 160 3.70 9.42 -12.02
N LEU A 161 2.47 9.30 -12.49
CA LEU A 161 2.05 9.90 -13.75
C LEU A 161 1.23 11.17 -13.50
N PRO A 162 1.18 12.11 -14.46
CA PRO A 162 0.33 13.29 -14.36
C PRO A 162 -1.14 12.94 -14.09
N ASP A 163 -1.86 13.77 -13.33
CA ASP A 163 -3.28 13.51 -13.01
C ASP A 163 -4.19 13.53 -14.25
N ASN A 164 -3.73 14.09 -15.39
CA ASN A 164 -4.43 14.11 -16.67
C ASN A 164 -4.00 12.98 -17.64
N THR A 165 -3.31 11.95 -17.14
CA THR A 165 -2.85 10.80 -17.94
C THR A 165 -3.99 10.12 -18.72
N MET A 166 -5.18 10.09 -18.13
CA MET A 166 -6.38 9.51 -18.72
C MET A 166 -7.59 10.27 -18.16
N ALA A 167 -8.60 10.54 -18.98
CA ALA A 167 -9.83 11.12 -18.46
C ALA A 167 -10.52 10.13 -17.52
N VAL A 168 -11.14 10.62 -16.44
CA VAL A 168 -11.80 9.76 -15.44
C VAL A 168 -12.90 8.89 -16.09
N ALA A 169 -13.56 9.40 -17.13
CA ALA A 169 -14.57 8.67 -17.89
C ALA A 169 -14.01 7.48 -18.68
N ASP A 170 -12.72 7.49 -19.01
CA ASP A 170 -12.05 6.44 -19.78
C ASP A 170 -11.40 5.38 -18.89
N ILE A 171 -11.38 5.58 -17.57
CA ILE A 171 -10.88 4.59 -16.62
C ILE A 171 -11.76 3.34 -16.71
N PRO A 172 -11.22 2.18 -17.09
CA PRO A 172 -12.01 0.96 -17.16
C PRO A 172 -12.68 0.65 -15.82
N GLY A 173 -13.97 0.33 -15.85
CA GLY A 173 -14.72 -0.09 -14.67
C GLY A 173 -14.19 -1.39 -14.08
N ASP A 174 -14.40 -1.60 -12.78
CA ASP A 174 -14.08 -2.90 -12.17
C ASP A 174 -15.02 -3.98 -12.73
N PRO A 175 -14.50 -5.04 -13.38
CA PRO A 175 -15.33 -6.14 -13.90
C PRO A 175 -16.07 -6.92 -12.81
N LEU A 176 -15.74 -6.70 -11.53
CA LEU A 176 -16.41 -7.28 -10.37
C LEU A 176 -17.32 -6.31 -9.63
N ALA A 177 -17.39 -5.05 -10.05
CA ALA A 177 -18.34 -4.11 -9.47
C ALA A 177 -19.76 -4.67 -9.59
N PRO A 178 -20.57 -4.64 -8.52
CA PRO A 178 -21.97 -5.01 -8.60
C PRO A 178 -22.63 -4.19 -9.72
N LYS A 179 -23.33 -4.88 -10.64
CA LYS A 179 -24.14 -4.19 -11.65
C LYS A 179 -25.13 -3.26 -10.93
N PRO A 180 -25.36 -2.03 -11.41
CA PRO A 180 -26.35 -1.14 -10.81
C PRO A 180 -27.69 -1.87 -10.66
N GLY A 181 -28.19 -1.98 -9.43
CA GLY A 181 -29.43 -2.72 -9.09
C GLY A 181 -29.25 -4.08 -8.41
N ALA A 182 -28.03 -4.59 -8.27
CA ALA A 182 -27.76 -5.77 -7.43
C ALA A 182 -27.67 -5.36 -5.94
N LYS A 183 -28.50 -5.96 -5.09
CA LYS A 183 -28.40 -5.83 -3.61
C LYS A 183 -26.96 -6.14 -3.18
N PRO A 184 -26.33 -5.36 -2.27
CA PRO A 184 -24.97 -5.61 -1.83
C PRO A 184 -24.83 -7.06 -1.35
N ALA A 185 -24.03 -7.85 -2.05
CA ALA A 185 -23.61 -9.15 -1.54
C ALA A 185 -22.83 -8.88 -0.24
N ALA A 186 -23.19 -9.59 0.81
CA ALA A 186 -22.52 -9.51 2.11
C ALA A 186 -21.02 -9.61 1.91
N ALA A 187 -20.27 -8.74 2.61
CA ALA A 187 -18.81 -8.70 2.55
C ALA A 187 -18.24 -10.11 2.70
N PRO A 188 -17.31 -10.54 1.82
CA PRO A 188 -16.69 -11.84 1.98
C PRO A 188 -15.93 -11.88 3.30
N ALA A 189 -16.15 -12.95 4.07
CA ALA A 189 -15.38 -13.24 5.26
C ALA A 189 -13.88 -13.24 4.92
N LYS A 190 -13.06 -12.75 5.86
CA LYS A 190 -11.58 -12.81 5.79
C LYS A 190 -11.14 -14.13 5.17
N PRO A 191 -10.20 -14.12 4.20
CA PRO A 191 -9.61 -15.36 3.70
C PRO A 191 -9.06 -16.14 4.90
N ALA A 192 -9.54 -17.37 5.07
CA ALA A 192 -8.94 -18.30 5.99
C ALA A 192 -7.46 -18.48 5.63
N PRO A 193 -6.54 -18.58 6.60
CA PRO A 193 -5.13 -18.77 6.33
C PRO A 193 -4.94 -20.01 5.44
N ALA A 194 -4.23 -19.82 4.33
CA ALA A 194 -3.90 -20.89 3.40
C ALA A 194 -3.24 -22.04 4.17
N LYS A 195 -3.85 -23.22 4.09
CA LYS A 195 -3.28 -24.46 4.60
C LYS A 195 -1.95 -24.71 3.87
N PRO A 196 -0.84 -25.05 4.57
CA PRO A 196 0.42 -25.31 3.90
C PRO A 196 0.27 -26.46 2.89
N ALA A 197 0.66 -26.20 1.64
CA ALA A 197 0.87 -27.27 0.68
C ALA A 197 2.03 -28.17 1.15
N PRO A 198 1.94 -29.50 0.96
CA PRO A 198 2.92 -30.44 1.47
C PRO A 198 4.30 -30.23 0.81
N ALA A 199 5.34 -30.32 1.63
CA ALA A 199 6.73 -30.17 1.22
C ALA A 199 7.07 -31.16 0.09
N ALA A 200 7.57 -30.61 -1.02
CA ALA A 200 8.21 -31.40 -2.06
C ALA A 200 9.44 -32.11 -1.48
N ALA A 201 9.53 -33.41 -1.77
CA ALA A 201 10.60 -34.30 -1.36
C ALA A 201 11.98 -33.78 -1.82
N LYS A 202 12.96 -33.88 -0.94
CA LYS A 202 14.37 -33.58 -1.21
C LYS A 202 14.95 -34.59 -2.22
N PRO A 203 15.90 -34.19 -3.09
CA PRO A 203 16.69 -35.15 -3.85
C PRO A 203 17.61 -35.94 -2.90
N HIS A 204 17.70 -37.24 -3.09
CA HIS A 204 18.59 -38.14 -2.36
C HIS A 204 20.05 -37.83 -2.71
N THR A 205 20.86 -37.50 -1.71
CA THR A 205 22.32 -37.56 -1.78
C THR A 205 22.74 -39.01 -1.51
N GLU A 206 23.34 -39.64 -2.52
CA GLU A 206 23.96 -40.96 -2.42
C GLU A 206 25.17 -40.89 -1.47
N ALA A 207 25.22 -41.78 -0.48
CA ALA A 207 26.33 -41.94 0.45
C ALA A 207 27.18 -43.16 0.04
N PRO A 208 28.47 -43.18 0.39
CA PRO A 208 29.48 -44.06 -0.22
C PRO A 208 29.42 -45.49 0.30
N VAL A 209 29.82 -46.43 -0.55
CA VAL A 209 29.93 -47.86 -0.24
C VAL A 209 31.30 -48.12 0.38
N ASP A 210 31.35 -48.38 1.69
CA ASP A 210 32.51 -48.92 2.37
C ASP A 210 32.37 -50.45 2.48
N ASP A 211 33.25 -51.16 1.77
CA ASP A 211 33.34 -52.61 1.70
C ASP A 211 34.56 -53.05 2.54
N ALA A 212 34.33 -53.61 3.73
CA ALA A 212 35.36 -54.33 4.50
C ALA A 212 34.78 -55.25 5.60
N ALA A 213 34.74 -56.54 5.27
CA ALA A 213 35.25 -57.68 6.03
C ALA A 213 34.67 -58.10 7.41
N GLN A 214 34.17 -59.35 7.47
CA GLN A 214 34.64 -60.46 8.36
C GLN A 214 33.70 -61.68 8.17
N ALA A 215 34.13 -62.80 7.57
CA ALA A 215 35.00 -63.88 8.06
C ALA A 215 34.37 -64.76 9.18
N ALA A 216 34.04 -66.02 8.84
CA ALA A 216 34.35 -67.28 9.54
C ALA A 216 33.33 -68.40 9.23
N GLY A 217 33.82 -69.61 8.93
CA GLY A 217 33.05 -70.87 8.82
C GLY A 217 32.55 -71.38 10.20
N PRO A 218 32.27 -72.69 10.42
CA PRO A 218 32.63 -73.88 9.64
C PRO A 218 31.45 -74.85 9.35
N GLN A 219 31.65 -75.79 8.41
CA GLN A 219 31.46 -77.26 8.50
C GLN A 219 31.68 -77.88 7.13
#